data_AF-N9MA29-F1
#
_entry.id   AF-N9MA29-F1
#
_cell.length_a   1.000
_cell.length_b   1.000
_cell.length_c   1.000
_cell.angle_alpha   90.00
_cell.angle_beta   90.00
_cell.angle_gamma   90.00
#
_symmetry.space_group_name_H-M   'P 1'
#
loop_
_entity.id
_entity.type
_entity.pdbx_description
1 polymer ?
#
loop_
_entity_poly.entity_id
_entity_poly.type
_entity_poly.pdbx_seq_one_letter_code
_entity_poly.pdbx_strand_id
1 'polypeptide(L)'
;GTEDYWYIALRLICFGLLTGYADQMSRIVTIIDYTEATPEGQEKDGLIERLVASFVTDRGIPPNDARRHLPYRKLIKVFDAAPEKRPAMMLQYLEDWYEASRREPYHDQHPQPDIRSGISYFGYWSWEAAAVTWLLDIDDTIYREHQFYPKDLVDFAKAQSEKVQTQDSVEKIKIKGGDKCPKTGYWTTPAQPNERQYFDRGDILPMLSEQDWGEVYWYFDGEE
;
A
#
# COMPACT_ATOMS: atom_id res chain seq x y z
N GLY A 1 0.23 24.41 1.21
CA GLY A 1 -0.55 23.68 0.17
C GLY A 1 -2.03 23.69 0.51
N THR A 2 -2.91 23.76 -0.49
CA THR A 2 -4.37 23.75 -0.33
C THR A 2 -4.84 22.51 0.42
N GLU A 3 -5.89 22.62 1.24
CA GLU A 3 -6.47 21.50 2.00
C GLU A 3 -6.95 20.34 1.10
N ASP A 4 -7.03 20.59 -0.21
CA ASP A 4 -7.34 19.62 -1.27
C ASP A 4 -6.22 18.61 -1.49
N TYR A 5 -4.96 18.97 -1.24
CA TYR A 5 -3.87 18.03 -1.47
C TYR A 5 -3.89 16.85 -0.47
N TRP A 6 -4.41 17.09 0.74
CA TRP A 6 -4.39 16.11 1.82
C TRP A 6 -5.19 14.85 1.48
N TYR A 7 -6.37 14.97 0.83
CA TYR A 7 -7.15 13.79 0.44
C TYR A 7 -6.45 12.97 -0.64
N ILE A 8 -5.67 13.62 -1.52
CA ILE A 8 -4.87 12.94 -2.53
C ILE A 8 -3.74 12.17 -1.85
N ALA A 9 -3.01 12.83 -0.95
CA ALA A 9 -1.92 12.23 -0.18
C ALA A 9 -2.38 11.00 0.61
N LEU A 10 -3.44 11.14 1.41
CA LEU A 10 -3.96 10.03 2.22
C LEU A 10 -4.40 8.86 1.33
N ARG A 11 -5.12 9.12 0.23
CA ARG A 11 -5.55 8.06 -0.70
C ARG A 11 -4.37 7.37 -1.36
N LEU A 12 -3.37 8.11 -1.83
CA LEU A 12 -2.17 7.54 -2.44
C LEU A 12 -1.42 6.63 -1.46
N ILE A 13 -1.28 7.05 -0.21
CA ILE A 13 -0.68 6.22 0.85
C ILE A 13 -1.53 4.97 1.07
N CYS A 14 -2.83 5.11 1.34
CA CYS A 14 -3.70 3.97 1.62
C CYS A 14 -3.71 2.96 0.48
N PHE A 15 -3.84 3.41 -0.78
CA PHE A 15 -3.77 2.51 -1.92
C PHE A 15 -2.40 1.89 -2.08
N GLY A 16 -1.30 2.63 -1.95
CA GLY A 16 0.03 2.04 -2.06
C GLY A 16 0.27 0.95 -1.01
N LEU A 17 -0.17 1.16 0.23
CA LEU A 17 -0.11 0.16 1.30
C LEU A 17 -0.99 -1.06 0.97
N LEU A 18 -2.23 -0.84 0.54
CA LEU A 18 -3.21 -1.91 0.34
C LEU A 18 -3.10 -2.65 -1.00
N THR A 19 -2.31 -2.15 -1.96
CA THR A 19 -2.20 -2.75 -3.30
C THR A 19 -0.85 -3.43 -3.58
N GLY A 20 -0.03 -3.61 -2.54
CA GLY A 20 1.26 -4.30 -2.66
C GLY A 20 2.42 -3.41 -3.12
N TYR A 21 2.26 -2.08 -3.05
CA TYR A 21 3.31 -1.09 -3.37
C TYR A 21 3.80 -0.37 -2.11
N ALA A 22 3.75 -1.03 -0.95
CA ALA A 22 4.19 -0.47 0.32
C ALA A 22 5.70 -0.15 0.31
N ASP A 23 6.49 -0.86 -0.49
CA ASP A 23 7.91 -0.60 -0.75
C ASP A 23 8.15 0.77 -1.45
N GLN A 24 7.15 1.32 -2.13
CA GLN A 24 7.24 2.60 -2.82
C GLN A 24 6.91 3.81 -1.92
N MET A 25 6.63 3.61 -0.63
CA MET A 25 6.24 4.70 0.28
C MET A 25 7.29 5.82 0.36
N SER A 26 8.59 5.51 0.27
CA SER A 26 9.67 6.52 0.25
C SER A 26 9.52 7.53 -0.90
N ARG A 27 9.11 7.06 -2.08
CA ARG A 27 8.87 7.91 -3.26
C ARG A 27 7.59 8.74 -3.10
N ILE A 28 6.52 8.11 -2.60
CA ILE A 28 5.24 8.79 -2.37
C ILE A 28 5.41 9.93 -1.36
N VAL A 29 6.08 9.65 -0.25
CA VAL A 29 6.37 10.63 0.80
C VAL A 29 7.21 11.79 0.29
N THR A 30 8.18 11.53 -0.60
CA THR A 30 8.97 12.61 -1.23
C THR A 30 8.10 13.57 -2.05
N ILE A 31 7.10 13.05 -2.77
CA ILE A 31 6.15 13.87 -3.54
C ILE A 31 5.27 14.69 -2.58
N ILE A 32 4.78 14.06 -1.51
CA ILE A 32 3.94 14.72 -0.50
C ILE A 32 4.73 15.85 0.16
N ASP A 33 5.94 15.57 0.67
CA ASP A 33 6.80 16.57 1.32
C ASP A 33 7.10 17.74 0.38
N TYR A 34 7.36 17.49 -0.91
CA TYR A 34 7.59 18.56 -1.88
C TYR A 34 6.36 19.47 -2.05
N THR A 35 5.17 18.89 -2.11
CA THR A 35 3.92 19.66 -2.24
C THR A 35 3.48 20.36 -0.95
N GLU A 36 3.91 19.85 0.20
CA GLU A 36 3.68 20.44 1.51
C GLU A 36 4.79 21.41 1.94
N ALA A 37 5.90 21.48 1.21
CA ALA A 37 6.99 22.41 1.46
C ALA A 37 6.49 23.86 1.37
N THR A 38 6.26 24.46 2.53
CA THR A 38 5.99 25.89 2.69
C THR A 38 7.25 26.59 3.22
N PRO A 39 7.44 27.89 2.93
CA PRO A 39 8.60 28.64 3.39
C PRO A 39 8.78 28.67 4.92
N GLU A 40 7.69 28.52 5.68
CA GLU A 40 7.71 28.55 7.15
C GLU A 40 7.90 27.17 7.81
N GLY A 41 7.97 26.07 7.03
CA GLY A 41 7.98 24.72 7.56
C GLY A 41 6.60 24.32 8.07
N GLN A 42 5.90 23.48 7.32
CA GLN A 42 4.58 23.01 7.71
C GLN A 42 4.70 21.81 8.67
N GLU A 43 3.91 21.81 9.76
CA GLU A 43 3.85 20.63 10.64
C GLU A 43 3.29 19.43 9.89
N LYS A 44 3.97 18.28 10.06
CA LYS A 44 3.59 17.01 9.45
C LYS A 44 2.30 16.46 10.05
N ASP A 45 1.52 15.73 9.26
CA ASP A 45 0.28 15.12 9.72
C ASP A 45 0.53 13.83 10.53
N GLY A 46 0.01 13.77 11.76
CA GLY A 46 0.25 12.68 12.69
C GLY A 46 -0.28 11.31 12.26
N LEU A 47 -1.31 11.24 11.40
CA LEU A 47 -1.80 9.98 10.84
C LEU A 47 -0.93 9.56 9.67
N ILE A 48 -0.62 10.47 8.75
CA ILE A 48 0.27 10.19 7.59
C ILE A 48 1.63 9.68 8.08
N GLU A 49 2.24 10.36 9.04
CA GLU A 49 3.55 9.97 9.58
C GLU A 49 3.53 8.58 10.23
N ARG A 50 2.42 8.19 10.86
CA ARG A 50 2.25 6.84 11.42
C ARG A 50 2.06 5.77 10.36
N LEU A 51 1.33 6.06 9.29
CA LEU A 51 1.10 5.14 8.18
C LEU A 51 2.40 4.80 7.43
N VAL A 52 3.32 5.76 7.33
CA VAL A 52 4.57 5.60 6.57
C VAL A 52 5.78 5.25 7.44
N ALA A 53 5.64 5.25 8.78
CA ALA A 53 6.74 5.09 9.73
C ALA A 53 7.57 3.81 9.51
N SER A 54 6.93 2.71 9.12
CA SER A 54 7.61 1.43 8.87
C SER A 54 8.40 1.39 7.55
N PHE A 55 8.19 2.37 6.66
CA PHE A 55 8.75 2.36 5.30
C PHE A 55 9.72 3.51 5.01
N VAL A 56 9.73 4.54 5.86
CA VAL A 56 10.58 5.71 5.69
C VAL A 56 11.28 6.02 7.00
N THR A 57 12.61 5.89 7.02
CA THR A 57 13.44 6.20 8.19
C THR A 57 13.61 7.70 8.38
N ASP A 58 14.14 8.10 9.52
CA ASP A 58 14.61 9.47 9.79
C ASP A 58 13.54 10.57 9.75
N ARG A 59 12.26 10.20 9.95
CA ARG A 59 11.14 11.17 9.95
C ARG A 59 10.84 11.80 11.31
N GLY A 60 11.41 11.28 12.39
CA GLY A 60 11.17 11.74 13.77
C GLY A 60 9.96 11.10 14.43
N ILE A 61 9.56 11.62 15.59
CA ILE A 61 8.37 11.16 16.32
C ILE A 61 7.12 11.74 15.64
N PRO A 62 6.15 10.90 15.21
CA PRO A 62 4.91 11.39 14.61
C PRO A 62 4.14 12.34 15.54
N PRO A 63 3.67 13.51 15.06
CA PRO A 63 2.81 14.40 15.84
C PRO A 63 1.52 13.73 16.30
N ASN A 64 0.88 14.24 17.35
CA ASN A 64 -0.41 13.71 17.84
C ASN A 64 -1.63 14.40 17.22
N ASP A 65 -1.40 15.41 16.38
CA ASP A 65 -2.43 16.13 15.66
C ASP A 65 -2.55 15.62 14.22
N ALA A 66 -3.79 15.43 13.77
CA ALA A 66 -4.10 15.18 12.37
C ALA A 66 -4.57 16.50 11.74
N ARG A 67 -4.07 16.81 10.54
CA ARG A 67 -4.37 18.05 9.82
C ARG A 67 -5.87 18.20 9.60
N ARG A 68 -6.51 17.09 9.22
CA ARG A 68 -7.96 16.93 9.29
C ARG A 68 -8.28 16.28 10.63
N HIS A 69 -8.85 17.04 11.57
CA HIS A 69 -9.02 16.57 12.95
C HIS A 69 -9.95 15.34 13.05
N LEU A 70 -11.25 15.49 12.81
CA LEU A 70 -12.17 14.34 12.73
C LEU A 70 -12.36 13.94 11.27
N PRO A 71 -12.51 12.63 10.97
CA PRO A 71 -12.46 11.50 11.93
C PRO A 71 -11.03 11.08 12.34
N TYR A 72 -10.02 11.49 11.58
CA TYR A 72 -8.68 10.87 11.52
C TYR A 72 -7.86 10.88 12.82
N ARG A 73 -8.02 11.88 13.70
CA ARG A 73 -7.39 11.92 15.03
C ARG A 73 -7.79 10.70 15.90
N LYS A 74 -8.98 10.14 15.70
CA LYS A 74 -9.40 8.94 16.45
C LYS A 74 -8.52 7.72 16.13
N LEU A 75 -8.04 7.60 14.89
CA LEU A 75 -7.14 6.50 14.49
C LEU A 75 -5.75 6.61 15.10
N ILE A 76 -5.24 7.82 15.35
CA ILE A 76 -3.96 8.02 16.04
C ILE A 76 -3.94 7.23 17.36
N LYS A 77 -5.04 7.24 18.11
CA LYS A 77 -5.16 6.53 19.38
C LYS A 77 -5.11 5.00 19.24
N VAL A 78 -5.42 4.45 18.05
CA VAL A 78 -5.37 3.00 17.78
C VAL A 78 -3.92 2.52 17.72
N PHE A 79 -3.01 3.34 17.19
CA PHE A 79 -1.56 3.03 17.16
C PHE A 79 -0.98 2.89 18.57
N ASP A 80 -1.42 3.75 19.50
CA ASP A 80 -0.94 3.74 20.88
C ASP A 80 -1.68 2.71 21.77
N ALA A 81 -2.73 2.07 21.25
CA ALA A 81 -3.52 1.10 22.00
C ALA A 81 -2.88 -0.30 22.01
N ALA A 82 -3.11 -1.02 23.10
CA ALA A 82 -2.79 -2.44 23.21
C ALA A 82 -3.54 -3.26 22.14
N PRO A 83 -2.91 -4.29 21.53
CA PRO A 83 -3.49 -5.05 20.42
C PRO A 83 -4.92 -5.54 20.67
N GLU A 84 -5.23 -5.98 21.89
CA GLU A 84 -6.53 -6.55 22.28
C GLU A 84 -7.65 -5.51 22.29
N LYS A 85 -7.30 -4.22 22.38
CA LYS A 85 -8.26 -3.10 22.37
C LYS A 85 -8.51 -2.57 20.96
N ARG A 86 -7.59 -2.81 20.02
CA ARG A 86 -7.64 -2.23 18.68
C ARG A 86 -8.91 -2.61 17.91
N PRO A 87 -9.39 -3.88 17.92
CA PRO A 87 -10.61 -4.23 17.18
C PRO A 87 -11.83 -3.42 17.63
N ALA A 88 -12.05 -3.30 18.94
CA ALA A 88 -13.17 -2.54 19.50
C ALA A 88 -13.06 -1.03 19.17
N MET A 89 -11.85 -0.49 19.18
CA MET A 89 -11.61 0.92 18.81
C MET A 89 -11.84 1.16 17.31
N MET A 90 -11.47 0.20 16.45
CA MET A 90 -11.73 0.26 15.01
C MET A 90 -13.23 0.19 14.69
N LEU A 91 -13.97 -0.69 15.38
CA LEU A 91 -15.43 -0.75 15.25
C LEU A 91 -16.07 0.60 15.62
N GLN A 92 -15.72 1.17 16.77
CA GLN A 92 -16.25 2.47 17.18
C GLN A 92 -15.87 3.59 16.21
N TYR A 93 -14.65 3.56 15.66
CA TYR A 93 -14.23 4.50 14.64
C TYR A 93 -15.12 4.43 13.41
N LEU A 94 -15.41 3.22 12.92
CA LEU A 94 -16.24 2.97 11.74
C LEU A 94 -17.70 3.37 11.97
N GLU A 95 -18.27 3.13 13.15
CA GLU A 95 -19.62 3.59 13.49
C GLU A 95 -19.72 5.11 13.46
N ASP A 96 -18.71 5.80 13.99
CA ASP A 96 -18.67 7.25 14.05
C ASP A 96 -18.24 7.91 12.72
N TRP A 97 -17.68 7.13 11.78
CA TRP A 97 -16.88 7.64 10.66
C TRP A 97 -17.64 8.65 9.82
N TYR A 98 -18.83 8.30 9.35
CA TYR A 98 -19.61 9.13 8.44
C TYR A 98 -19.98 10.49 9.08
N GLU A 99 -20.56 10.45 10.28
CA GLU A 99 -20.97 11.65 11.03
C GLU A 99 -19.77 12.51 11.49
N ALA A 100 -18.65 11.87 11.80
CA ALA A 100 -17.41 12.55 12.12
C ALA A 100 -16.77 13.21 10.88
N SER A 101 -17.07 12.70 9.69
CA SER A 101 -16.64 13.23 8.39
C SER A 101 -17.51 14.35 7.83
N ARG A 102 -18.51 14.87 8.56
CA ARG A 102 -19.40 15.96 8.10
C ARG A 102 -18.73 17.26 7.62
N ARG A 103 -17.44 17.44 7.91
CA ARG A 103 -16.64 18.59 7.45
C ARG A 103 -15.75 18.25 6.24
N GLU A 104 -15.80 17.02 5.79
CA GLU A 104 -15.01 16.55 4.65
C GLU A 104 -15.74 16.82 3.34
N PRO A 105 -15.02 17.13 2.25
CA PRO A 105 -15.65 17.46 0.97
C PRO A 105 -16.54 16.36 0.40
N TYR A 106 -16.30 15.10 0.77
CA TYR A 106 -17.05 13.94 0.30
C TYR A 106 -18.37 13.67 1.04
N HIS A 107 -18.59 14.29 2.20
CA HIS A 107 -19.83 14.11 2.95
C HIS A 107 -21.03 14.59 2.12
N ASP A 108 -22.14 13.86 2.18
CA ASP A 108 -23.35 14.14 1.37
C ASP A 108 -23.12 14.34 -0.13
N GLN A 109 -22.08 13.73 -0.72
CA GLN A 109 -21.91 13.74 -2.18
C GLN A 109 -22.84 12.75 -2.92
N HIS A 110 -23.32 11.69 -2.26
CA HIS A 110 -24.16 10.67 -2.89
C HIS A 110 -25.48 11.15 -3.54
N PRO A 111 -26.12 12.27 -3.13
CA PRO A 111 -27.32 12.79 -3.79
C PRO A 111 -27.04 13.54 -5.10
N GLN A 112 -25.78 13.73 -5.51
CA GLN A 112 -25.39 14.47 -6.72
C GLN A 112 -25.28 13.51 -7.91
N PRO A 113 -26.34 13.32 -8.74
CA PRO A 113 -26.37 12.27 -9.75
C PRO A 113 -25.91 12.79 -11.13
N ASP A 114 -25.65 14.09 -11.25
CA ASP A 114 -25.30 14.72 -12.52
C ASP A 114 -23.80 14.55 -12.82
N ILE A 115 -23.50 13.59 -13.68
CA ILE A 115 -22.15 13.30 -14.19
C ILE A 115 -21.52 14.53 -14.88
N ARG A 116 -22.33 15.50 -15.36
CA ARG A 116 -21.83 16.74 -16.00
C ARG A 116 -21.36 17.79 -15.00
N SER A 117 -21.68 17.64 -13.71
CA SER A 117 -21.21 18.53 -12.64
C SER A 117 -19.69 18.42 -12.39
N GLY A 118 -19.04 17.40 -12.96
CA GLY A 118 -17.63 17.09 -12.69
C GLY A 118 -17.39 16.41 -11.33
N ILE A 119 -18.45 16.19 -10.55
CA ILE A 119 -18.42 15.50 -9.25
C ILE A 119 -19.03 14.12 -9.46
N SER A 120 -18.18 13.10 -9.42
CA SER A 120 -18.61 11.71 -9.48
C SER A 120 -18.60 11.12 -8.08
N TYR A 121 -19.72 10.56 -7.64
CA TYR A 121 -19.78 9.80 -6.39
C TYR A 121 -19.13 8.42 -6.58
N PHE A 122 -18.11 8.12 -5.78
CA PHE A 122 -17.34 6.87 -5.86
C PHE A 122 -17.62 5.90 -4.70
N GLY A 123 -18.65 6.16 -3.89
CA GLY A 123 -18.94 5.42 -2.67
C GLY A 123 -18.33 6.05 -1.41
N TYR A 124 -18.71 5.49 -0.27
CA TYR A 124 -18.19 5.85 1.04
C TYR A 124 -17.25 4.77 1.55
N TRP A 125 -15.96 5.09 1.56
CA TRP A 125 -14.90 4.14 1.86
C TRP A 125 -13.89 4.75 2.82
N SER A 126 -13.74 4.14 3.99
CA SER A 126 -12.68 4.47 4.93
C SER A 126 -11.41 3.70 4.54
N TRP A 127 -10.67 4.26 3.59
CA TRP A 127 -9.40 3.68 3.12
C TRP A 127 -8.35 3.62 4.24
N GLU A 128 -8.35 4.64 5.10
CA GLU A 128 -7.47 4.72 6.24
C GLU A 128 -7.75 3.64 7.29
N ALA A 129 -9.02 3.24 7.48
CA ALA A 129 -9.34 2.16 8.42
C ALA A 129 -8.81 0.80 7.92
N ALA A 130 -8.89 0.55 6.61
CA ALA A 130 -8.28 -0.63 6.00
C ALA A 130 -6.75 -0.61 6.09
N ALA A 131 -6.12 0.52 5.77
CA ALA A 131 -4.68 0.67 5.85
C ALA A 131 -4.16 0.44 7.29
N VAL A 132 -4.83 1.01 8.30
CA VAL A 132 -4.48 0.80 9.72
C VAL A 132 -4.69 -0.65 10.14
N THR A 133 -5.78 -1.29 9.70
CA THR A 133 -6.05 -2.70 10.02
C THR A 133 -4.96 -3.60 9.48
N TRP A 134 -4.56 -3.41 8.21
CA TRP A 134 -3.48 -4.17 7.60
C TRP A 134 -2.12 -3.88 8.27
N LEU A 135 -1.78 -2.60 8.47
CA LEU A 135 -0.49 -2.19 9.00
C LEU A 135 -0.23 -2.65 10.43
N LEU A 136 -1.27 -2.67 11.27
CA LEU A 136 -1.19 -3.07 12.68
C LEU A 136 -1.60 -4.52 12.93
N ASP A 137 -1.85 -5.28 11.86
CA ASP A 137 -2.36 -6.66 11.87
C ASP A 137 -3.53 -6.86 12.86
N ILE A 138 -4.55 -6.01 12.73
CA ILE A 138 -5.72 -6.03 13.60
C ILE A 138 -6.69 -7.13 13.14
N ASP A 139 -7.22 -7.91 14.08
CA ASP A 139 -8.34 -8.83 13.85
C ASP A 139 -9.61 -8.01 13.55
N ASP A 140 -10.07 -8.09 12.31
CA ASP A 140 -11.20 -7.32 11.80
C ASP A 140 -12.55 -8.03 11.91
N THR A 141 -12.60 -9.23 12.49
CA THR A 141 -13.78 -10.10 12.54
C THR A 141 -15.06 -9.37 12.96
N ILE A 142 -14.98 -8.48 13.97
CA ILE A 142 -16.16 -7.81 14.55
C ILE A 142 -16.68 -6.62 13.74
N TYR A 143 -15.89 -6.08 12.80
CA TYR A 143 -16.27 -4.95 11.96
C TYR A 143 -16.12 -5.24 10.46
N ARG A 144 -15.86 -6.50 10.11
CA ARG A 144 -15.60 -6.97 8.75
C ARG A 144 -16.72 -6.65 7.76
N GLU A 145 -17.97 -6.70 8.21
CA GLU A 145 -19.15 -6.43 7.39
C GLU A 145 -19.64 -4.97 7.51
N HIS A 146 -18.83 -4.08 8.09
CA HIS A 146 -19.20 -2.68 8.22
C HIS A 146 -19.23 -1.98 6.85
N GLN A 147 -20.30 -1.21 6.57
CA GLN A 147 -20.59 -0.64 5.25
C GLN A 147 -19.49 0.25 4.63
N PHE A 148 -18.68 0.91 5.46
CA PHE A 148 -17.60 1.80 5.01
C PHE A 148 -16.22 1.15 4.99
N TYR A 149 -16.12 -0.11 5.42
CA TYR A 149 -14.86 -0.83 5.57
C TYR A 149 -14.53 -1.67 4.33
N PRO A 150 -13.44 -1.36 3.60
CA PRO A 150 -13.11 -2.08 2.37
C PRO A 150 -12.33 -3.38 2.68
N LYS A 151 -13.04 -4.38 3.22
CA LYS A 151 -12.47 -5.68 3.64
C LYS A 151 -11.68 -6.39 2.53
N ASP A 152 -12.16 -6.32 1.29
CA ASP A 152 -11.53 -7.00 0.15
C ASP A 152 -10.14 -6.44 -0.16
N LEU A 153 -9.90 -5.14 0.10
CA LEU A 153 -8.57 -4.55 -0.04
C LEU A 153 -7.62 -5.01 1.06
N VAL A 154 -8.12 -5.21 2.28
CA VAL A 154 -7.31 -5.75 3.38
C VAL A 154 -6.92 -7.19 3.10
N ASP A 155 -7.87 -8.02 2.67
CA ASP A 155 -7.60 -9.41 2.28
C ASP A 155 -6.58 -9.47 1.13
N PHE A 156 -6.73 -8.62 0.11
CA PHE A 156 -5.78 -8.52 -0.99
C PHE A 156 -4.38 -8.16 -0.50
N ALA A 157 -4.26 -7.14 0.35
CA ALA A 157 -2.98 -6.69 0.91
C ALA A 157 -2.28 -7.77 1.75
N LYS A 158 -3.05 -8.53 2.55
CA LYS A 158 -2.54 -9.68 3.32
C LYS A 158 -2.02 -10.77 2.37
N ALA A 159 -2.81 -11.16 1.37
CA ALA A 159 -2.42 -12.17 0.39
C ALA A 159 -1.17 -11.78 -0.43
N GLN A 160 -0.98 -10.49 -0.76
CA GLN A 160 0.24 -10.03 -1.43
C GLN A 160 1.45 -10.10 -0.50
N SER A 161 1.29 -9.76 0.77
CA SER A 161 2.36 -9.81 1.77
C SER A 161 2.83 -11.25 2.01
N GLU A 162 1.92 -12.21 2.05
CA GLU A 162 2.22 -13.65 2.10
C GLU A 162 3.02 -14.09 0.87
N LYS A 163 2.59 -13.69 -0.35
CA LYS A 163 3.35 -13.99 -1.58
C LYS A 163 4.77 -13.44 -1.56
N VAL A 164 4.97 -12.21 -1.08
CA VAL A 164 6.30 -11.61 -0.96
C VAL A 164 7.16 -12.37 0.03
N GLN A 165 6.63 -12.75 1.20
CA GLN A 165 7.36 -13.58 2.17
C GLN A 165 7.72 -14.97 1.62
N THR A 166 6.83 -15.56 0.82
CA THR A 166 7.09 -16.86 0.19
C THR A 166 8.15 -16.72 -0.91
N GLN A 167 8.14 -15.61 -1.66
CA GLN A 167 9.12 -15.33 -2.71
C GLN A 167 10.49 -14.86 -2.18
N ASP A 168 10.56 -14.14 -1.06
CA ASP A 168 11.82 -13.69 -0.46
C ASP A 168 12.60 -14.87 0.16
N SER A 169 11.94 -16.00 0.43
CA SER A 169 12.61 -17.25 0.77
C SER A 169 13.32 -17.92 -0.42
N VAL A 170 12.98 -17.52 -1.65
CA VAL A 170 13.69 -17.90 -2.89
C VAL A 170 14.55 -16.71 -3.28
N GLU A 171 15.84 -16.71 -2.92
CA GLU A 171 16.79 -15.70 -3.36
C GLU A 171 16.59 -15.40 -4.86
N LYS A 172 16.08 -14.21 -5.19
CA LYS A 172 15.81 -13.77 -6.58
C LYS A 172 17.13 -13.51 -7.29
N ILE A 173 17.83 -14.58 -7.63
CA ILE A 173 18.98 -14.52 -8.51
C ILE A 173 18.45 -14.19 -9.90
N LYS A 174 18.79 -12.99 -10.40
CA LYS A 174 18.47 -12.55 -11.76
C LYS A 174 19.74 -12.47 -12.58
N ILE A 175 19.68 -12.91 -13.84
CA ILE A 175 20.83 -12.92 -14.73
C ILE A 175 20.40 -12.67 -16.18
N LYS A 176 21.26 -12.01 -16.95
CA LYS A 176 20.97 -11.69 -18.35
C LYS A 176 21.14 -12.93 -19.23
N GLY A 177 20.28 -13.09 -20.23
CA GLY A 177 20.49 -14.09 -21.27
C GLY A 177 21.86 -13.89 -21.93
N GLY A 178 22.60 -14.99 -22.12
CA GLY A 178 23.97 -15.00 -22.60
C GLY A 178 25.03 -15.11 -21.49
N ASP A 179 24.68 -14.88 -20.22
CA ASP A 179 25.59 -15.06 -19.10
C ASP A 179 25.53 -16.49 -18.51
N LYS A 180 26.55 -16.85 -17.74
CA LYS A 180 26.66 -18.17 -17.09
C LYS A 180 25.76 -18.26 -15.85
N CYS A 181 24.94 -19.29 -15.82
CA CYS A 181 24.05 -19.62 -14.74
C CYS A 181 24.82 -19.80 -13.42
N PRO A 182 24.54 -19.00 -12.38
CA PRO A 182 25.29 -19.03 -11.13
C PRO A 182 24.88 -20.20 -10.22
N LYS A 183 23.68 -20.77 -10.44
CA LYS A 183 23.06 -21.76 -9.57
C LYS A 183 22.26 -22.81 -10.36
N THR A 184 22.47 -24.08 -10.04
CA THR A 184 21.68 -25.19 -10.61
C THR A 184 20.24 -25.12 -10.11
N GLY A 185 19.28 -25.29 -11.00
CA GLY A 185 17.86 -25.39 -10.67
C GLY A 185 16.98 -24.87 -11.79
N TYR A 186 15.74 -24.55 -11.46
CA TYR A 186 14.77 -24.02 -12.40
C TYR A 186 14.85 -22.50 -12.50
N TRP A 187 14.67 -22.01 -13.72
CA TRP A 187 14.68 -20.61 -14.07
C TRP A 187 13.50 -20.30 -14.98
N THR A 188 12.98 -19.08 -14.87
CA THR A 188 11.88 -18.57 -15.68
C THR A 188 12.27 -17.25 -16.33
N THR A 189 11.63 -16.90 -17.44
CA THR A 189 11.83 -15.61 -18.12
C THR A 189 10.48 -15.03 -18.57
N PRO A 190 10.25 -13.70 -18.41
CA PRO A 190 9.07 -13.03 -18.94
C PRO A 190 8.90 -13.15 -20.46
N ALA A 191 10.00 -13.46 -21.19
CA ALA A 191 9.96 -13.66 -22.64
C ALA A 191 9.19 -14.94 -23.04
N GLN A 192 9.12 -15.93 -22.13
CA GLN A 192 8.37 -17.17 -22.31
C GLN A 192 7.46 -17.39 -21.11
N PRO A 193 6.36 -16.62 -21.00
CA PRO A 193 5.42 -16.77 -19.90
C PRO A 193 4.82 -18.19 -19.94
N ASN A 194 4.95 -18.92 -18.83
CA ASN A 194 4.55 -20.32 -18.62
C ASN A 194 5.60 -21.39 -18.93
N GLU A 195 6.83 -21.02 -19.29
CA GLU A 195 7.93 -21.99 -19.41
C GLU A 195 8.90 -21.86 -18.23
N ARG A 196 9.08 -22.99 -17.53
CA ARG A 196 10.09 -23.18 -16.49
C ARG A 196 11.17 -24.09 -17.06
N GLN A 197 12.41 -23.63 -17.10
CA GLN A 197 13.54 -24.37 -17.70
C GLN A 197 14.58 -24.68 -16.64
N TYR A 198 15.12 -25.89 -16.67
CA TYR A 198 16.16 -26.33 -15.73
C TYR A 198 17.54 -26.07 -16.32
N PHE A 199 18.43 -25.48 -15.53
CA PHE A 199 19.81 -25.19 -15.91
C PHE A 199 20.77 -25.63 -14.82
N ASP A 200 21.94 -26.13 -15.21
CA ASP A 200 23.04 -26.41 -14.30
C ASP A 200 23.92 -25.17 -14.10
N ARG A 201 24.59 -25.12 -12.95
CA ARG A 201 25.58 -24.07 -12.65
C ARG A 201 26.69 -24.09 -13.70
N GLY A 202 26.85 -22.97 -14.39
CA GLY A 202 27.83 -22.76 -15.45
C GLY A 202 27.25 -22.74 -16.86
N ASP A 203 25.99 -23.17 -17.03
CA ASP A 203 25.29 -23.16 -18.32
C ASP A 203 25.07 -21.74 -18.83
N ILE A 204 25.10 -21.56 -20.15
CA ILE A 204 24.80 -20.24 -20.74
C ILE A 204 23.30 -20.13 -20.94
N LEU A 205 22.69 -19.13 -20.29
CA LEU A 205 21.25 -18.94 -20.37
C LEU A 205 20.82 -18.39 -21.74
N PRO A 206 19.67 -18.83 -22.29
CA PRO A 206 19.23 -18.41 -23.61
C PRO A 206 19.00 -16.90 -23.72
N MET A 207 19.46 -16.30 -24.82
CA MET A 207 19.14 -14.90 -25.14
C MET A 207 17.78 -14.73 -25.82
N LEU A 208 17.18 -15.83 -26.34
CA LEU A 208 15.91 -15.86 -27.09
C LEU A 208 15.78 -14.72 -28.13
N SER A 209 16.87 -14.47 -28.87
CA SER A 209 16.97 -13.35 -29.84
C SER A 209 16.00 -13.44 -31.03
N GLU A 210 15.31 -14.57 -31.19
CA GLU A 210 14.27 -14.76 -32.19
C GLU A 210 12.89 -14.24 -31.75
N GLN A 211 12.75 -13.88 -30.47
CA GLN A 211 11.54 -13.27 -29.91
C GLN A 211 11.75 -11.74 -29.88
N ASP A 212 10.74 -10.95 -30.27
CA ASP A 212 10.77 -9.47 -30.29
C ASP A 212 10.86 -8.82 -28.87
N TRP A 213 11.35 -9.56 -27.87
CA TRP A 213 11.34 -9.20 -26.46
C TRP A 213 12.52 -8.31 -26.03
N GLY A 214 13.52 -8.12 -26.88
CA GLY A 214 14.71 -7.32 -26.57
C GLY A 214 15.67 -8.06 -25.62
N GLU A 215 16.13 -7.39 -24.55
CA GLU A 215 17.04 -8.01 -23.58
C GLU A 215 16.29 -9.00 -22.67
N VAL A 216 16.71 -10.26 -22.68
CA VAL A 216 16.11 -11.33 -21.88
C VAL A 216 16.80 -11.45 -20.52
N TYR A 217 16.00 -11.56 -19.46
CA TYR A 217 16.47 -11.80 -18.09
C TYR A 217 15.82 -13.06 -17.54
N TRP A 218 16.64 -13.92 -16.93
CA TRP A 218 16.24 -15.15 -16.27
C TRP A 218 16.20 -14.96 -14.76
N TYR A 219 15.20 -15.56 -14.13
CA TYR A 219 14.92 -15.48 -12.70
C TYR A 219 14.92 -16.88 -12.10
N PHE A 220 15.72 -17.09 -11.06
CA PHE A 220 15.76 -18.38 -10.36
C PHE A 220 14.42 -18.65 -9.66
N ASP A 221 13.92 -19.87 -9.84
CA ASP A 221 12.58 -20.31 -9.45
C ASP A 221 12.63 -21.58 -8.57
N GLY A 222 13.79 -21.92 -8.02
CA GLY A 222 13.97 -23.04 -7.07
C GLY A 222 14.75 -24.24 -7.62
N GLU A 223 15.07 -25.20 -6.75
CA GLU A 223 15.84 -26.41 -7.11
C GLU A 223 14.94 -27.63 -7.45
N GLU A 224 13.64 -27.56 -7.14
CA GLU A 224 12.61 -28.60 -7.38
C GLU A 224 11.45 -28.07 -8.22
#